data_AF-A0AAV2NZR6-F1
#
_entry.id   AF-A0AAV2NZR6-F1
#
_cell.length_a   1.000
_cell.length_b   1.000
_cell.length_c   1.000
_cell.angle_alpha   90.00
_cell.angle_beta   90.00
_cell.angle_gamma   90.00
#
_symmetry.space_group_name_H-M   'P 1'
#
loop_
_entity.id
_entity.type
_entity.pdbx_description
1 polymer ?
#
loop_
_entity_poly.entity_id
_entity_poly.type
_entity_poly.pdbx_seq_one_letter_code
_entity_poly.pdbx_strand_id
1 'polypeptide(L)'
;MSTPDFYRSVCEKFGIGKATAFRAVRRVTYALYCLAPRVIQWPKHQHAIEVMNNFEKISGFPNVIGAIDGSHIRIRAPKIDSVSYINRKGDFPNDSHIIGDAAYPIHPHVMVPFRDNGFLTIPENNYNYCLSSTRMVIERAFGLLKMRFRMLLDCVPLLGIKHIAEFIIACCVLHHICMSKGDIMNNVLMHRCNERIGPFYENNSILGNEKEKEL
;
A
#
# COMPACT_ATOMS: atom_id res chain seq x y z
N MET A 1 -24.47 2.24 -8.04
CA MET A 1 -25.22 1.40 -7.08
C MET A 1 -24.47 1.35 -5.76
N SER A 2 -25.16 1.58 -4.65
CA SER A 2 -24.60 1.50 -3.30
C SER A 2 -24.58 0.06 -2.85
N THR A 3 -23.45 -0.48 -2.39
CA THR A 3 -23.38 -1.81 -1.75
C THR A 3 -24.30 -1.81 -0.52
N PRO A 4 -25.50 -2.43 -0.59
CA PRO A 4 -26.53 -2.31 0.44
C PRO A 4 -26.19 -3.10 1.72
N ASP A 5 -25.24 -4.03 1.62
CA ASP A 5 -25.09 -5.11 2.61
C ASP A 5 -24.25 -4.71 3.83
N PHE A 6 -23.30 -3.79 3.70
CA PHE A 6 -22.44 -3.40 4.83
C PHE A 6 -23.23 -2.75 5.96
N TYR A 7 -23.92 -1.63 5.67
CA TYR A 7 -24.69 -0.93 6.69
C TYR A 7 -25.90 -1.74 7.13
N ARG A 8 -26.50 -2.55 6.25
CA ARG A 8 -27.61 -3.44 6.61
C ARG A 8 -27.16 -4.45 7.69
N SER A 9 -26.06 -5.16 7.46
CA SER A 9 -25.54 -6.14 8.44
C SER A 9 -25.19 -5.49 9.78
N VAL A 10 -24.58 -4.30 9.78
CA VAL A 10 -24.31 -3.56 11.02
C VAL A 10 -25.60 -3.15 11.74
N CYS A 11 -26.60 -2.67 11.00
CA CYS A 11 -27.89 -2.28 11.57
C CYS A 11 -28.60 -3.46 12.21
N GLU A 12 -28.63 -4.61 11.53
CA GLU A 12 -29.24 -5.85 12.03
C GLU A 12 -28.50 -6.36 13.27
N LYS A 13 -27.16 -6.41 13.22
CA LYS A 13 -26.34 -6.91 14.33
C LYS A 13 -26.50 -6.11 15.62
N PHE A 14 -26.64 -4.79 15.50
CA PHE A 14 -26.68 -3.89 16.66
C PHE A 14 -28.07 -3.31 16.94
N GLY A 15 -29.10 -3.67 16.17
CA GLY A 15 -30.46 -3.15 16.33
C GLY A 15 -30.57 -1.64 16.13
N ILE A 16 -29.75 -1.05 15.26
CA ILE A 16 -29.68 0.41 15.06
C ILE A 16 -30.16 0.84 13.67
N GLY A 17 -30.69 2.05 13.56
CA GLY A 17 -31.03 2.64 12.28
C GLY A 17 -29.80 2.99 11.43
N LYS A 18 -29.94 2.94 10.09
CA LYS A 18 -28.86 3.25 9.12
C LYS A 18 -28.18 4.60 9.38
N ALA A 19 -28.97 5.64 9.70
CA ALA A 19 -28.43 6.97 10.00
C ALA A 19 -27.56 6.98 11.26
N THR A 20 -27.89 6.16 12.27
CA THR A 20 -27.11 6.02 13.49
C THR A 20 -25.81 5.26 13.22
N ALA A 21 -25.88 4.15 12.49
CA ALA A 21 -24.70 3.40 12.07
C ALA A 21 -23.72 4.27 11.25
N PHE A 22 -24.24 5.02 10.27
CA PHE A 22 -23.45 5.94 9.46
C PHE A 22 -22.77 7.04 10.30
N ARG A 23 -23.51 7.67 11.22
CA ARG A 23 -22.95 8.70 12.12
C ARG A 23 -21.89 8.12 13.04
N ALA A 24 -22.09 6.92 13.56
CA ALA A 24 -21.10 6.23 14.40
C ALA A 24 -19.80 5.95 13.63
N VAL A 25 -19.90 5.33 12.44
CA VAL A 25 -18.74 5.06 11.58
C VAL A 25 -17.99 6.35 11.26
N ARG A 26 -18.69 7.43 10.87
CA ARG A 26 -18.05 8.71 10.60
C ARG A 26 -17.31 9.29 11.80
N ARG A 27 -17.92 9.25 12.99
CA ARG A 27 -17.30 9.77 14.22
C ARG A 27 -16.03 9.00 14.58
N VAL A 28 -16.08 7.67 14.52
CA VAL A 28 -14.93 6.81 14.83
C VAL A 28 -13.83 7.00 13.79
N THR A 29 -14.17 7.00 12.50
CA THR A 29 -13.22 7.27 11.40
C THR A 29 -12.49 8.60 11.61
N TYR A 30 -13.23 9.67 11.92
CA TYR A 30 -12.62 10.97 12.15
C TYR A 30 -11.71 10.98 13.39
N ALA A 31 -12.13 10.34 14.49
CA ALA A 31 -11.30 10.20 15.69
C ALA A 31 -9.99 9.46 15.41
N LEU A 32 -10.05 8.36 14.64
CA LEU A 32 -8.86 7.60 14.22
C LEU A 32 -7.98 8.44 13.26
N TYR A 33 -8.58 9.15 12.32
CA TYR A 33 -7.87 10.06 11.43
C TYR A 33 -7.09 11.13 12.22
N CYS A 34 -7.67 11.71 13.27
CA CYS A 34 -6.97 12.67 14.13
C CYS A 34 -5.76 12.08 14.88
N LEU A 35 -5.69 10.75 15.02
CA LEU A 35 -4.53 10.06 15.58
C LEU A 35 -3.42 9.79 14.55
N ALA A 36 -3.68 9.99 13.26
CA ALA A 36 -2.74 9.68 12.19
C ALA A 36 -1.35 10.32 12.38
N PRO A 37 -1.19 11.60 12.75
CA PRO A 37 0.14 12.20 12.95
C PRO A 37 0.96 11.58 14.09
N ARG A 38 0.29 10.86 15.01
CA ARG A 38 0.95 10.17 16.13
C ARG A 38 1.30 8.73 15.77
N VAL A 39 0.50 8.08 14.94
CA VAL A 39 0.63 6.65 14.62
C VAL A 39 1.44 6.44 13.34
N ILE A 40 1.27 7.31 12.34
CA ILE A 40 1.94 7.24 11.05
C ILE A 40 2.99 8.35 11.03
N GLN A 41 4.21 8.00 11.40
CA GLN A 41 5.33 8.94 11.50
C GLN A 41 6.45 8.52 10.58
N TRP A 42 7.12 9.51 10.01
CA TRP A 42 8.36 9.27 9.31
C TRP A 42 9.41 8.78 10.32
N PRO A 43 10.19 7.72 10.00
CA PRO A 43 11.24 7.26 10.89
C PRO A 43 12.30 8.35 11.06
N LYS A 44 12.82 8.52 12.29
CA LYS A 44 13.83 9.54 12.61
C LYS A 44 15.01 8.93 13.36
N HIS A 45 16.18 9.58 13.23
CA HIS A 45 17.40 9.24 13.97
C HIS A 45 17.76 7.75 13.86
N GLN A 46 17.95 7.06 15.00
CA GLN A 46 18.32 5.66 15.04
C GLN A 46 17.32 4.74 14.33
N HIS A 47 16.02 5.04 14.45
CA HIS A 47 14.99 4.24 13.79
C HIS A 47 15.08 4.33 12.26
N ALA A 48 15.49 5.48 11.71
CA ALA A 48 15.72 5.61 10.27
C ALA A 48 16.89 4.73 9.80
N ILE A 49 17.98 4.68 10.58
CA ILE A 49 19.14 3.82 10.31
C ILE A 49 18.74 2.34 10.34
N GLU A 50 17.96 1.94 11.34
CA GLU A 50 17.43 0.56 11.43
C GLU A 50 16.57 0.18 10.23
N VAL A 51 15.68 1.08 9.79
CA VAL A 51 14.85 0.87 8.61
C VAL A 51 15.71 0.69 7.35
N MET A 52 16.71 1.56 7.14
CA MET A 52 17.64 1.43 5.99
C MET A 52 18.41 0.11 6.01
N ASN A 53 18.95 -0.28 7.17
CA ASN A 53 19.65 -1.55 7.32
C ASN A 53 18.75 -2.76 7.04
N ASN A 54 17.47 -2.68 7.41
CA ASN A 54 16.51 -3.75 7.13
C ASN A 54 16.18 -3.85 5.64
N PHE A 55 16.06 -2.73 4.93
CA PHE A 55 15.89 -2.73 3.48
C PHE A 55 17.11 -3.27 2.75
N GLU A 56 18.31 -2.86 3.15
CA GLU A 56 19.56 -3.35 2.57
C GLU A 56 19.71 -4.87 2.75
N LYS A 57 19.30 -5.43 3.90
CA LYS A 57 19.27 -6.88 4.11
C LYS A 57 18.28 -7.63 3.21
N ILE A 58 17.19 -6.99 2.78
CA ILE A 58 16.14 -7.64 1.97
C ILE A 58 16.57 -7.74 0.51
N SER A 59 17.16 -6.68 -0.06
CA SER A 59 17.40 -6.57 -1.50
C SER A 59 18.83 -6.23 -1.90
N GLY A 60 19.70 -5.93 -0.93
CA GLY A 60 21.05 -5.40 -1.17
C GLY A 60 21.06 -3.92 -1.60
N PHE A 61 19.92 -3.24 -1.61
CA PHE A 61 19.83 -1.85 -2.05
C PHE A 61 20.15 -0.89 -0.88
N PRO A 62 21.27 -0.15 -0.92
CA PRO A 62 21.70 0.67 0.21
C PRO A 62 20.86 1.95 0.33
N ASN A 63 20.77 2.50 1.54
CA ASN A 63 20.16 3.80 1.84
C ASN A 63 18.65 3.92 1.48
N VAL A 64 17.94 2.80 1.35
CA VAL A 64 16.48 2.81 1.12
C VAL A 64 15.76 3.01 2.44
N ILE A 65 15.09 4.15 2.60
CA ILE A 65 14.33 4.47 3.82
C ILE A 65 12.85 4.07 3.74
N GLY A 66 12.38 3.71 2.54
CA GLY A 66 11.01 3.28 2.30
C GLY A 66 10.75 2.95 0.84
N ALA A 67 9.61 2.32 0.59
CA ALA A 67 9.11 2.02 -0.75
C ALA A 67 7.70 2.65 -0.91
N ILE A 68 7.45 3.23 -2.07
CA ILE A 68 6.14 3.76 -2.47
C ILE A 68 5.56 2.86 -3.55
N ASP A 69 4.26 2.61 -3.43
CA ASP A 69 3.50 1.92 -4.46
C ASP A 69 2.07 2.46 -4.50
N GLY A 70 1.42 2.28 -5.65
CA GLY A 70 0.01 2.60 -5.84
C GLY A 70 -0.87 1.42 -5.49
N SER A 71 -1.97 1.64 -4.77
CA SER A 71 -2.98 0.61 -4.58
C SER A 71 -4.34 1.07 -5.07
N HIS A 72 -4.91 0.36 -6.04
CA HIS A 72 -6.24 0.67 -6.52
C HIS A 72 -7.28 0.40 -5.41
N ILE A 73 -8.04 1.44 -5.05
CA ILE A 73 -9.19 1.36 -4.16
C ILE A 73 -10.39 1.83 -4.97
N ARG A 74 -11.38 0.94 -5.10
CA ARG A 74 -12.60 1.26 -5.82
C ARG A 74 -13.41 2.27 -5.03
N ILE A 75 -13.63 3.43 -5.63
CA ILE A 75 -14.49 4.48 -5.09
C ILE A 75 -15.59 4.82 -6.08
N ARG A 76 -16.68 5.42 -5.61
CA ARG A 76 -17.65 6.03 -6.53
C ARG A 76 -17.01 7.26 -7.15
N ALA A 77 -17.15 7.39 -8.47
CA ALA A 77 -16.64 8.51 -9.24
C ALA A 77 -17.02 9.84 -8.55
N PRO A 78 -16.02 10.64 -8.12
CA PRO A 78 -16.25 11.99 -7.64
C PRO A 78 -16.87 12.83 -8.76
N LYS A 79 -17.77 13.76 -8.41
CA LYS A 79 -18.41 14.64 -9.40
C LYS A 79 -17.57 15.87 -9.74
N ILE A 80 -16.52 16.17 -8.96
CA ILE A 80 -15.70 17.39 -9.06
C ILE A 80 -14.25 17.03 -8.67
N ASP A 81 -13.30 17.60 -9.42
CA ASP A 81 -11.84 17.66 -9.20
C ASP A 81 -11.00 16.41 -9.54
N SER A 82 -10.27 16.51 -10.66
CA SER A 82 -9.38 15.47 -11.22
C SER A 82 -7.88 15.69 -10.93
N VAL A 83 -7.49 16.75 -10.19
CA VAL A 83 -6.08 17.18 -10.12
C VAL A 83 -5.48 17.14 -8.72
N SER A 84 -6.23 16.70 -7.72
CA SER A 84 -5.72 16.62 -6.35
C SER A 84 -4.81 15.40 -6.18
N TYR A 85 -3.52 15.64 -5.91
CA TYR A 85 -2.51 14.85 -5.15
C TYR A 85 -1.13 14.80 -5.85
N ILE A 86 -0.37 15.90 -5.77
CA ILE A 86 1.08 15.90 -5.99
C ILE A 86 1.74 16.63 -4.82
N ASN A 87 2.58 15.93 -4.05
CA ASN A 87 3.41 16.55 -3.02
C ASN A 87 4.66 17.16 -3.67
N ARG A 88 4.79 18.50 -3.63
CA ARG A 88 5.87 19.26 -4.30
C ARG A 88 7.04 19.65 -3.37
N LYS A 89 6.96 19.36 -2.07
CA LYS A 89 7.99 19.73 -1.09
C LYS A 89 8.78 18.48 -0.68
N GLY A 90 9.77 18.13 -1.49
CA GLY A 90 10.61 16.95 -1.32
C GLY A 90 11.72 17.16 -0.29
N ASP A 91 11.37 17.28 0.98
CA ASP A 91 12.34 17.34 2.09
C ASP A 91 12.68 15.91 2.54
N PHE A 92 13.68 15.30 1.91
CA PHE A 92 14.23 13.99 2.29
C PHE A 92 15.50 14.18 3.15
N PRO A 93 15.61 13.55 4.33
CA PRO A 93 16.81 13.63 5.14
C PRO A 93 17.98 12.84 4.52
N ASN A 94 19.20 13.37 4.61
CA ASN A 94 20.48 12.65 4.45
C ASN A 94 20.64 11.84 3.15
N ASP A 95 20.58 12.47 1.96
CA ASP A 95 20.78 11.83 0.65
C ASP A 95 19.97 10.52 0.44
N SER A 96 18.83 10.39 1.12
CA SER A 96 17.96 9.22 1.03
C SER A 96 16.99 9.32 -0.13
N HIS A 97 16.57 8.17 -0.64
CA HIS A 97 15.61 8.07 -1.73
C HIS A 97 14.55 7.01 -1.43
N ILE A 98 13.41 7.15 -2.09
CA ILE A 98 12.34 6.15 -2.12
C ILE A 98 12.36 5.42 -3.46
N ILE A 99 11.95 4.16 -3.45
CA ILE A 99 11.73 3.38 -4.66
C ILE A 99 10.25 3.40 -5.06
N GLY A 100 9.96 3.65 -6.35
CA GLY A 100 8.63 3.59 -6.96
C GLY A 100 8.56 2.61 -8.15
N ASP A 101 7.34 2.35 -8.66
CA ASP A 101 7.17 1.64 -9.94
C ASP A 101 7.44 2.53 -11.16
N ALA A 102 7.35 1.92 -12.35
CA ALA A 102 7.52 2.59 -13.64
C ALA A 102 6.46 3.67 -13.96
N ALA A 103 5.36 3.76 -13.19
CA ALA A 103 4.33 4.78 -13.37
C ALA A 103 4.70 6.10 -12.69
N TYR A 104 5.70 6.12 -11.80
CA TYR A 104 6.23 7.34 -11.21
C TYR A 104 7.34 7.95 -12.10
N PRO A 105 7.47 9.29 -12.14
CA PRO A 105 8.62 9.94 -12.76
C PRO A 105 9.86 9.78 -11.88
N ILE A 106 11.04 9.62 -12.51
CA ILE A 106 12.31 9.69 -11.80
C ILE A 106 12.50 11.08 -11.18
N HIS A 107 13.00 11.11 -9.94
CA HIS A 107 13.25 12.34 -9.19
C HIS A 107 14.53 12.18 -8.37
N PRO A 108 15.24 13.26 -7.98
CA PRO A 108 16.42 13.19 -7.11
C PRO A 108 16.31 12.30 -5.86
N HIS A 109 15.08 12.07 -5.38
CA HIS A 109 14.79 11.25 -4.21
C HIS A 109 13.79 10.11 -4.52
N VAL A 110 13.49 9.85 -5.80
CA VAL A 110 12.60 8.77 -6.24
C VAL A 110 13.28 8.00 -7.36
N MET A 111 13.64 6.75 -7.06
CA MET A 111 14.22 5.81 -8.01
C MET A 111 13.13 4.91 -8.59
N VAL A 112 13.20 4.66 -9.90
CA VAL A 112 12.24 3.86 -10.66
C VAL A 112 13.00 2.86 -11.53
N PRO A 113 12.38 1.74 -11.96
CA PRO A 113 13.04 0.75 -12.79
C PRO A 113 13.42 1.31 -14.17
N PHE A 114 14.48 0.76 -14.76
CA PHE A 114 14.76 0.93 -16.18
C PHE A 114 13.62 0.32 -17.00
N ARG A 115 13.22 1.01 -18.07
CA ARG A 115 12.18 0.51 -18.98
C ARG A 115 12.71 -0.70 -19.74
N ASP A 116 12.03 -1.82 -19.58
CA ASP A 116 12.38 -3.03 -20.32
C ASP A 116 11.84 -2.94 -21.76
N ASN A 117 12.75 -2.82 -22.71
CA ASN A 117 12.48 -2.87 -24.15
C ASN A 117 13.03 -4.14 -24.80
N GLY A 118 13.41 -5.14 -23.98
CA GLY A 118 14.05 -6.39 -24.41
C GLY A 118 15.58 -6.32 -24.54
N PHE A 119 16.20 -5.17 -24.28
CA PHE A 119 17.64 -4.94 -24.45
C PHE A 119 18.34 -4.43 -23.18
N LEU A 120 17.81 -4.74 -22.01
CA LEU A 120 18.44 -4.36 -20.74
C LEU A 120 19.79 -5.05 -20.58
N THR A 121 20.79 -4.27 -20.17
CA THR A 121 22.11 -4.79 -19.80
C THR A 121 22.03 -5.62 -18.52
N ILE A 122 23.03 -6.44 -18.25
CA ILE A 122 23.10 -7.25 -17.02
C ILE A 122 23.02 -6.36 -15.75
N PRO A 123 23.73 -5.22 -15.65
CA PRO A 123 23.60 -4.33 -14.50
C PRO A 123 22.20 -3.71 -14.37
N GLU A 124 21.53 -3.34 -15.47
CA GLU A 124 20.16 -2.80 -15.43
C GLU A 124 19.14 -3.86 -15.01
N ASN A 125 19.31 -5.11 -15.46
CA ASN A 125 18.50 -6.24 -15.01
C ASN A 125 18.70 -6.50 -13.51
N ASN A 126 19.93 -6.50 -13.03
CA ASN A 126 20.23 -6.65 -11.60
C ASN A 126 19.61 -5.50 -10.77
N TYR A 127 19.71 -4.26 -11.27
CA TYR A 127 19.06 -3.11 -10.65
C TYR A 127 17.54 -3.27 -10.58
N ASN A 128 16.89 -3.62 -11.71
CA ASN A 128 15.44 -3.81 -11.77
C ASN A 128 14.97 -4.94 -10.84
N TYR A 129 15.76 -6.02 -10.73
CA TYR A 129 15.51 -7.10 -9.80
C TYR A 129 15.56 -6.62 -8.35
N CYS A 130 16.67 -6.00 -7.93
CA CYS A 130 16.81 -5.47 -6.56
C CYS A 130 15.72 -4.45 -6.23
N LEU A 131 15.38 -3.57 -7.18
CA LEU A 131 14.31 -2.59 -7.03
C LEU A 131 12.95 -3.27 -6.81
N SER A 132 12.62 -4.26 -7.63
CA SER A 132 11.37 -5.02 -7.52
C SER A 132 11.29 -5.82 -6.23
N SER A 133 12.38 -6.47 -5.82
CA SER A 133 12.48 -7.18 -4.54
C SER A 133 12.29 -6.23 -3.35
N THR A 134 12.82 -5.02 -3.43
CA THR A 134 12.64 -3.99 -2.40
C THR A 134 11.18 -3.56 -2.27
N ARG A 135 10.49 -3.40 -3.40
CA ARG A 135 9.06 -3.05 -3.44
C ARG A 135 8.14 -4.12 -2.86
N MET A 136 8.57 -5.38 -2.77
CA MET A 136 7.75 -6.42 -2.14
C MET A 136 7.30 -6.05 -0.72
N VAL A 137 8.06 -5.22 0.00
CA VAL A 137 7.69 -4.73 1.34
C VAL A 137 6.40 -3.92 1.31
N ILE A 138 6.27 -2.96 0.39
CA ILE A 138 5.07 -2.10 0.29
C ILE A 138 3.87 -2.86 -0.29
N GLU A 139 4.11 -3.76 -1.25
CA GLU A 139 3.07 -4.62 -1.81
C GLU A 139 2.47 -5.56 -0.74
N ARG A 140 3.33 -6.16 0.08
CA ARG A 140 2.91 -6.97 1.24
C ARG A 140 2.15 -6.12 2.26
N ALA A 141 2.61 -4.91 2.56
CA ALA A 141 1.93 -4.01 3.48
C ALA A 141 0.51 -3.67 3.02
N PHE A 142 0.31 -3.34 1.74
CA PHE A 142 -1.03 -3.12 1.17
C PHE A 142 -1.89 -4.37 1.22
N GLY A 143 -1.31 -5.54 0.94
CA GLY A 143 -2.01 -6.80 1.05
C GLY A 143 -2.55 -7.05 2.46
N LEU A 144 -1.70 -6.92 3.48
CA LEU A 144 -2.09 -7.09 4.89
C LEU A 144 -3.18 -6.07 5.29
N LEU A 145 -3.07 -4.82 4.85
CA LEU A 145 -4.07 -3.79 5.11
C LEU A 145 -5.42 -4.15 4.49
N LYS A 146 -5.44 -4.52 3.20
CA LYS A 146 -6.66 -4.90 2.46
C LYS A 146 -7.27 -6.20 2.97
N MET A 147 -6.46 -7.14 3.44
CA MET A 147 -6.97 -8.36 4.09
C MET A 147 -7.65 -8.07 5.42
N ARG A 148 -7.03 -7.23 6.26
CA ARG A 148 -7.61 -6.81 7.54
C ARG A 148 -8.89 -6.00 7.33
N PHE A 149 -8.87 -5.08 6.38
CA PHE A 149 -9.99 -4.21 6.05
C PHE A 149 -10.50 -4.53 4.64
N ARG A 150 -11.18 -5.67 4.49
CA ARG A 150 -11.73 -6.14 3.20
C ARG A 150 -12.63 -5.12 2.51
N MET A 151 -13.18 -4.17 3.24
CA MET A 151 -13.94 -3.06 2.65
C MET A 151 -13.11 -2.18 1.70
N LEU A 152 -11.77 -2.24 1.76
CA LEU A 152 -10.87 -1.60 0.80
C LEU A 152 -10.71 -2.39 -0.52
N LEU A 153 -11.11 -3.66 -0.54
CA LEU A 153 -11.18 -4.48 -1.77
C LEU A 153 -12.46 -4.17 -2.56
N ASP A 154 -13.54 -3.82 -1.86
CA ASP A 154 -14.82 -3.48 -2.45
C ASP A 154 -14.98 -1.97 -2.66
N CYS A 155 -16.09 -1.56 -3.27
CA CYS A 155 -16.40 -0.14 -3.43
C CYS A 155 -16.71 0.47 -2.05
N VAL A 156 -15.84 1.36 -1.58
CA VAL A 156 -16.03 2.06 -0.30
C VAL A 156 -17.32 2.88 -0.40
N PRO A 157 -18.36 2.62 0.44
CA PRO A 157 -19.68 3.24 0.29
C PRO A 157 -19.73 4.64 0.92
N LEU A 158 -18.66 5.42 0.76
CA LEU A 158 -18.57 6.81 1.21
C LEU A 158 -18.70 7.75 0.02
N LEU A 159 -19.27 8.93 0.26
CA LEU A 159 -19.41 9.99 -0.72
C LEU A 159 -18.39 11.09 -0.39
N GLY A 160 -17.64 11.52 -1.41
CA GLY A 160 -16.66 12.59 -1.31
C GLY A 160 -15.24 12.11 -1.04
N ILE A 161 -14.28 12.62 -1.82
CA ILE A 161 -12.86 12.26 -1.78
C ILE A 161 -12.29 12.45 -0.37
N LYS A 162 -12.63 13.56 0.30
CA LYS A 162 -12.17 13.86 1.66
C LYS A 162 -12.52 12.74 2.64
N HIS A 163 -13.76 12.28 2.65
CA HIS A 163 -14.22 11.25 3.59
C HIS A 163 -13.66 9.87 3.26
N ILE A 164 -13.42 9.59 1.98
CA ILE A 164 -12.73 8.39 1.54
C ILE A 164 -11.28 8.42 2.03
N ALA A 165 -10.57 9.54 1.88
CA ALA A 165 -9.19 9.69 2.34
C ALA A 165 -9.09 9.56 3.87
N GLU A 166 -9.98 10.23 4.62
CA GLU A 166 -10.09 10.09 6.08
C GLU A 166 -10.30 8.62 6.48
N PHE A 167 -11.15 7.90 5.75
CA PHE A 167 -11.42 6.49 6.00
C PHE A 167 -10.21 5.58 5.75
N ILE A 168 -9.51 5.78 4.63
CA ILE A 168 -8.30 5.02 4.30
C ILE A 168 -7.22 5.25 5.38
N ILE A 169 -7.01 6.50 5.77
CA ILE A 169 -6.05 6.85 6.81
C ILE A 169 -6.46 6.22 8.16
N ALA A 170 -7.74 6.25 8.51
CA ALA A 170 -8.24 5.58 9.71
C ALA A 170 -7.99 4.06 9.69
N CYS A 171 -8.15 3.39 8.54
CA CYS A 171 -7.77 1.99 8.38
C CYS A 171 -6.27 1.78 8.62
N CYS A 172 -5.41 2.64 8.07
CA CYS A 172 -3.97 2.57 8.32
C CYS A 172 -3.65 2.74 9.82
N VAL A 173 -4.24 3.73 10.49
CA VAL A 173 -4.06 3.96 11.93
C VAL A 173 -4.49 2.73 12.74
N LEU A 174 -5.67 2.19 12.47
CA LEU A 174 -6.19 1.06 13.20
C LEU A 174 -5.37 -0.21 12.94
N HIS A 175 -4.84 -0.40 11.72
CA HIS A 175 -3.90 -1.47 11.40
C HIS A 175 -2.67 -1.43 12.29
N HIS A 176 -2.02 -0.26 12.40
CA HIS A 176 -0.83 -0.07 13.23
C HIS A 176 -1.12 -0.26 14.72
N ILE A 177 -2.30 0.18 15.19
CA ILE A 177 -2.74 -0.08 16.57
C ILE A 177 -2.86 -1.60 16.81
N CYS A 178 -3.51 -2.35 15.91
CA CYS A 178 -3.59 -3.81 16.01
C CYS A 178 -2.20 -4.45 16.07
N MET A 179 -1.28 -4.05 15.17
CA MET A 179 0.10 -4.55 15.18
C MET A 179 0.82 -4.27 16.50
N SER A 180 0.68 -3.06 17.05
CA SER A 180 1.28 -2.68 18.35
C SER A 180 0.73 -3.50 19.53
N LYS A 181 -0.46 -4.08 19.38
CA LYS A 181 -1.10 -4.97 20.35
C LYS A 181 -0.82 -6.46 20.09
N GLY A 182 0.04 -6.79 19.13
CA GLY A 182 0.41 -8.17 18.80
C GLY A 182 -0.63 -8.89 17.93
N ASP A 183 -1.65 -8.20 17.41
CA ASP A 183 -2.58 -8.76 16.42
C ASP A 183 -1.91 -8.73 15.04
N ILE A 184 -1.11 -9.77 14.77
CA ILE A 184 -0.37 -9.95 13.52
C ILE A 184 -1.20 -10.83 12.58
N MET A 185 -1.52 -10.34 11.38
CA MET A 185 -2.20 -11.14 10.37
C MET A 185 -1.22 -12.12 9.70
N ASN A 186 -1.62 -13.38 9.60
CA ASN A 186 -0.76 -14.45 9.09
C ASN A 186 -0.68 -14.45 7.54
N ASN A 187 0.54 -14.60 6.99
CA ASN A 187 0.81 -14.56 5.54
C ASN A 187 0.08 -15.64 4.72
N VAL A 188 -0.40 -16.70 5.35
CA VAL A 188 -1.17 -17.78 4.70
C VAL A 188 -2.47 -17.27 4.04
N LEU A 189 -3.04 -16.17 4.55
CA LEU A 189 -4.24 -15.56 3.97
C LEU A 189 -3.95 -14.74 2.70
N MET A 190 -2.71 -14.25 2.51
CA MET A 190 -2.32 -13.47 1.33
C MET A 190 -2.43 -14.29 0.05
N HIS A 191 -1.97 -15.56 0.10
CA HIS A 191 -2.05 -16.47 -1.05
C HIS A 191 -3.51 -16.72 -1.48
N ARG A 192 -4.45 -16.86 -0.54
CA ARG A 192 -5.88 -17.11 -0.87
C ARG A 192 -6.63 -15.88 -1.40
N CYS A 193 -6.14 -14.67 -1.10
CA CYS A 193 -6.76 -13.42 -1.58
C CYS A 193 -6.26 -13.05 -2.98
N ASN A 194 -5.02 -13.38 -3.34
CA ASN A 194 -4.51 -13.26 -4.70
C ASN A 194 -5.26 -14.18 -5.70
N GLU A 195 -5.96 -15.23 -5.24
CA GLU A 195 -6.82 -16.06 -6.11
C GLU A 195 -8.16 -15.38 -6.46
N ARG A 196 -8.63 -14.40 -5.67
CA ARG A 196 -9.91 -13.68 -5.94
C ARG A 196 -9.72 -12.33 -6.62
N ILE A 197 -8.52 -11.79 -6.59
CA ILE A 197 -8.11 -10.66 -7.41
C ILE A 197 -7.44 -11.31 -8.61
N GLY A 198 -8.16 -11.46 -9.73
CA GLY A 198 -7.66 -12.16 -10.93
C GLY A 198 -6.20 -11.79 -11.28
N PRO A 199 -5.43 -12.73 -11.84
CA PRO A 199 -3.98 -12.66 -11.84
C PRO A 199 -3.52 -11.41 -12.59
N PHE A 200 -2.81 -10.52 -11.89
CA PHE A 200 -1.94 -9.52 -12.52
C PHE A 200 -0.49 -10.04 -12.64
N TYR A 201 -0.30 -11.36 -12.51
CA TYR A 201 1.00 -12.01 -12.33
C TYR A 201 1.21 -13.24 -13.25
N GLU A 202 0.84 -13.16 -14.53
CA GLU A 202 1.12 -14.28 -15.45
C GLU A 202 2.19 -14.05 -16.52
N ASN A 203 2.82 -12.86 -16.62
CA ASN A 203 3.74 -12.60 -17.73
C ASN A 203 5.24 -12.54 -17.39
N ASN A 204 5.65 -12.64 -16.12
CA ASN A 204 7.07 -12.50 -15.77
C ASN A 204 7.75 -13.78 -15.23
N SER A 205 7.04 -14.92 -15.18
CA SER A 205 7.59 -16.18 -14.64
C SER A 205 8.19 -17.13 -15.69
N ILE A 206 8.24 -16.75 -16.97
CA ILE A 206 8.73 -17.66 -18.04
C ILE A 206 10.23 -17.47 -18.36
N LEU A 207 10.88 -16.38 -17.95
CA LEU A 207 12.30 -16.15 -18.30
C LEU A 207 13.33 -16.66 -17.28
N GLY A 208 12.92 -17.36 -16.22
CA GLY A 208 13.82 -17.74 -15.13
C GLY A 208 14.40 -19.16 -15.14
N ASN A 209 13.87 -20.10 -15.96
CA ASN A 209 14.11 -21.54 -15.75
C ASN A 209 14.50 -22.34 -17.01
N GLU A 210 15.32 -21.78 -17.90
CA GLU A 210 15.94 -22.57 -18.99
C GLU A 210 17.46 -22.38 -19.06
N LYS A 211 18.20 -22.63 -17.97
CA LYS A 211 19.63 -23.01 -18.04
C LYS A 211 20.04 -23.87 -16.85
N GLU A 212 19.57 -25.11 -16.81
CA GLU A 212 20.28 -26.18 -16.09
C GLU A 212 19.79 -27.56 -16.56
N LYS A 213 20.44 -28.06 -17.62
CA LYS A 213 20.75 -29.48 -17.93
C LYS A 213 20.91 -29.63 -19.44
N GLU A 214 22.15 -29.69 -19.89
CA GLU A 214 22.65 -30.83 -20.67
C GLU A 214 24.13 -30.60 -20.96
N LEU A 215 24.93 -31.44 -20.28
CA LEU A 215 26.21 -31.94 -20.73
C LEU A 215 25.91 -33.17 -21.60
#